data_AF-A0A7V6AL17-F1
#
_entry.id   AF-A0A7V6AL17-F1
#
_cell.length_a   1.000
_cell.length_b   1.000
_cell.length_c   1.000
_cell.angle_alpha   90.00
_cell.angle_beta   90.00
_cell.angle_gamma   90.00
#
_symmetry.space_group_name_H-M   'P 1'
#
loop_
_entity.id
_entity.type
_entity.pdbx_description
1 polymer ?
#
loop_
_entity_poly.entity_id
_entity_poly.type
_entity_poly.pdbx_seq_one_letter_code
_entity_poly.pdbx_strand_id
1 'polypeptide(L)'
;MKQYTVRFEPVGKTFLVPEGTPLHDVMNEYGIEFLCGGTGKCGKCKVKLLQGTIELTDLHRQLLRHHGLDESWRLACMSRITADVVLEVHQYETFVLADHSSFAITPREGHGIAIDVGTTTLVAQMIDLSTGHVVAVQTALNPQASCGADIMSRISWAMRPGGLSHLSSLIRQQLGNMIAGLQKEKPGTKLIRIVMVGNTVMHHLFCGLDVTPLSAYPFHTPFLEARYFSPGELAWPLPDEVSICFMPAIGSFVGSDILAGIMASGMYKSPS
;
A
#
# COMPACT_ATOMS: atom_id res chain seq x y z
N MET A 1 -20.89 26.73 14.84
CA MET A 1 -20.92 26.42 13.40
C MET A 1 -21.98 25.35 13.19
N LYS A 2 -22.75 25.42 12.10
CA LYS A 2 -23.64 24.31 11.74
C LYS A 2 -22.79 23.08 11.42
N GLN A 3 -23.31 21.90 11.74
CA GLN A 3 -22.69 20.62 11.45
C GLN A 3 -23.66 19.77 10.63
N TYR A 4 -23.09 18.94 9.76
CA TYR A 4 -23.84 18.03 8.91
C TYR A 4 -23.27 16.61 9.02
N THR A 5 -24.15 15.66 8.76
CA THR A 5 -23.90 14.24 8.83
C THR A 5 -23.49 13.72 7.46
N VAL A 6 -22.34 13.06 7.38
CA VAL A 6 -21.87 12.38 6.16
C VAL A 6 -21.84 10.89 6.43
N ARG A 7 -22.66 10.12 5.72
CA ARG A 7 -22.68 8.65 5.84
C ARG A 7 -22.14 8.00 4.59
N PHE A 8 -21.26 7.01 4.76
CA PHE A 8 -20.69 6.21 3.68
C PHE A 8 -21.33 4.82 3.62
N GLU A 9 -21.80 4.43 2.44
CA GLU A 9 -22.36 3.12 2.13
C GLU A 9 -21.45 2.35 1.16
N PRO A 10 -21.33 1.00 1.28
CA PRO A 10 -22.09 0.10 2.17
C PRO A 10 -21.55 -0.02 3.60
N VAL A 11 -20.50 0.74 3.94
CA VAL A 11 -19.74 0.60 5.19
C VAL A 11 -20.57 0.95 6.43
N GLY A 12 -21.57 1.82 6.29
CA GLY A 12 -22.42 2.29 7.39
C GLY A 12 -21.71 3.26 8.35
N LYS A 13 -20.51 3.77 8.02
CA LYS A 13 -19.83 4.77 8.85
C LYS A 13 -20.43 6.16 8.66
N THR A 14 -20.53 6.89 9.76
CA THR A 14 -21.15 8.21 9.83
C THR A 14 -20.19 9.20 10.50
N PHE A 15 -20.02 10.37 9.88
CA PHE A 15 -19.15 11.45 10.34
C PHE A 15 -19.98 12.71 10.60
N LEU A 16 -19.62 13.46 11.65
CA LEU A 16 -20.23 14.75 11.95
C LEU A 16 -19.20 15.84 11.65
N VAL A 17 -19.45 16.63 10.61
CA VAL A 17 -18.48 17.61 10.09
C VAL A 17 -19.04 19.02 10.08
N PRO A 18 -18.21 20.06 10.25
CA PRO A 18 -18.64 21.44 10.06
C PRO A 18 -19.19 21.71 8.66
N GLU A 19 -20.10 22.67 8.54
CA GLU A 19 -20.54 23.22 7.26
C GLU A 19 -19.35 23.75 6.44
N GLY A 20 -19.32 23.42 5.15
CA GLY A 20 -18.29 23.84 4.20
C GLY A 20 -17.08 22.91 4.13
N THR A 21 -16.98 21.88 4.99
CA THR A 21 -15.89 20.91 4.98
C THR A 21 -15.75 20.28 3.58
N PRO A 22 -14.54 20.26 2.99
CA PRO A 22 -14.28 19.55 1.75
C PRO A 22 -14.56 18.06 1.89
N LEU A 23 -15.30 17.48 0.94
CA LEU A 23 -15.64 16.06 1.01
C LEU A 23 -14.39 15.16 0.96
N HIS A 24 -13.34 15.57 0.25
CA HIS A 24 -12.07 14.83 0.25
C HIS A 24 -11.41 14.74 1.64
N ASP A 25 -11.57 15.74 2.51
CA ASP A 25 -11.00 15.68 3.87
C ASP A 25 -11.72 14.61 4.72
N VAL A 26 -13.05 14.53 4.59
CA VAL A 26 -13.86 13.49 5.24
C VAL A 26 -13.48 12.11 4.73
N MET A 27 -13.17 12.00 3.43
CA MET A 27 -12.71 10.75 2.82
C MET A 27 -11.29 10.36 3.27
N ASN A 28 -10.38 11.33 3.41
CA ASN A 28 -9.03 11.10 3.92
C ASN A 28 -9.06 10.62 5.39
N GLU A 29 -9.93 11.18 6.23
CA GLU A 29 -10.13 10.70 7.61
C GLU A 29 -10.64 9.26 7.64
N TYR A 30 -11.38 8.85 6.61
CA TYR A 30 -11.81 7.48 6.40
C TYR A 30 -10.76 6.58 5.71
N GLY A 31 -9.56 7.11 5.43
CA GLY A 31 -8.46 6.36 4.80
C GLY A 31 -8.54 6.27 3.28
N ILE A 32 -9.41 7.05 2.63
CA ILE A 32 -9.53 7.10 1.17
C ILE A 32 -8.78 8.33 0.66
N GLU A 33 -7.56 8.11 0.15
CA GLU A 33 -6.71 9.17 -0.39
C GLU A 33 -6.77 9.28 -1.92
N PHE A 34 -6.74 10.51 -2.44
CA PHE A 34 -6.76 10.79 -3.87
C PHE A 34 -5.51 11.54 -4.33
N LEU A 35 -4.61 10.83 -5.01
CA LEU A 35 -3.26 11.31 -5.39
C LEU A 35 -3.21 12.33 -6.55
N CYS A 36 -4.34 12.94 -6.95
CA CYS A 36 -4.40 13.80 -8.15
C CYS A 36 -4.42 15.31 -7.88
N GLY A 37 -4.23 15.73 -6.63
CA GLY A 37 -4.09 17.15 -6.28
C GLY A 37 -5.37 17.99 -6.36
N GLY A 38 -6.54 17.35 -6.46
CA GLY A 38 -7.83 17.99 -6.20
C GLY A 38 -8.44 18.86 -7.31
N THR A 39 -7.97 18.75 -8.56
CA THR A 39 -8.42 19.63 -9.67
C THR A 39 -9.57 19.07 -10.53
N GLY A 40 -10.14 17.93 -10.16
CA GLY A 40 -11.24 17.28 -10.88
C GLY A 40 -10.87 16.60 -12.21
N LYS A 41 -9.64 16.77 -12.71
CA LYS A 41 -9.19 16.26 -14.03
C LYS A 41 -9.02 14.74 -14.10
N CYS A 42 -8.80 14.09 -12.95
CA CYS A 42 -8.43 12.67 -12.91
C CYS A 42 -9.62 11.71 -12.87
N GLY A 43 -10.81 12.18 -12.46
CA GLY A 43 -12.02 11.36 -12.31
C GLY A 43 -11.98 10.26 -11.23
N LYS A 44 -10.85 10.09 -10.53
CA LYS A 44 -10.64 8.98 -9.57
C LYS A 44 -11.35 9.16 -8.24
N CYS A 45 -11.75 10.39 -7.88
CA CYS A 45 -12.46 10.70 -6.63
C CYS A 45 -13.98 10.66 -6.76
N LYS A 46 -14.49 9.78 -7.63
CA LYS A 46 -15.92 9.65 -7.88
C LYS A 46 -16.63 8.96 -6.72
N VAL A 47 -17.70 9.57 -6.25
CA VAL A 47 -18.62 9.03 -5.24
C VAL A 47 -20.04 9.21 -5.75
N LYS A 48 -20.94 8.30 -5.41
CA LYS A 48 -22.34 8.41 -5.83
C LYS A 48 -23.16 8.99 -4.69
N LEU A 49 -24.01 9.97 -4.99
CA LEU A 49 -24.91 10.58 -4.02
C LEU A 49 -26.19 9.76 -3.92
N LEU A 50 -26.40 9.12 -2.78
CA LEU A 50 -27.60 8.30 -2.50
C LEU A 50 -28.71 9.13 -1.87
N GLN A 51 -28.35 10.03 -0.96
CA GLN A 51 -29.29 10.91 -0.27
C GLN A 51 -28.64 12.25 0.05
N GLY A 52 -29.45 13.31 0.12
CA GLY A 52 -28.99 14.66 0.40
C GLY A 52 -28.66 15.45 -0.86
N THR A 53 -27.92 16.54 -0.72
CA THR A 53 -27.55 17.40 -1.85
C THR A 53 -26.11 17.88 -1.71
N ILE A 54 -25.36 17.74 -2.79
CA ILE A 54 -24.06 18.36 -3.00
C ILE A 54 -24.17 19.21 -4.26
N GLU A 55 -23.78 20.47 -4.16
CA GLU A 55 -23.84 21.44 -5.26
C GLU A 55 -23.05 20.95 -6.48
N LEU A 56 -23.64 21.13 -7.66
CA LEU A 56 -23.00 20.87 -8.95
C LEU A 56 -22.83 22.19 -9.69
N THR A 57 -21.59 22.65 -9.79
CA THR A 57 -21.24 23.76 -10.69
C THR A 57 -21.19 23.27 -12.14
N ASP A 58 -21.27 24.18 -13.11
CA ASP A 58 -21.20 23.81 -14.53
C ASP A 58 -19.88 23.12 -14.90
N LEU A 59 -18.78 23.56 -14.32
CA LEU A 59 -17.47 22.91 -14.47
C LEU A 59 -17.51 21.48 -13.92
N HIS A 60 -18.14 21.26 -12.76
CA HIS A 60 -18.27 19.94 -12.17
C HIS A 60 -19.12 19.02 -13.05
N ARG A 61 -20.26 19.50 -13.59
CA ARG A 61 -21.08 18.75 -14.56
C ARG A 61 -20.30 18.37 -15.81
N GLN A 62 -19.53 19.30 -16.36
CA GLN A 62 -18.71 19.04 -17.55
C GLN A 62 -17.67 17.96 -17.30
N LEU A 63 -17.01 17.97 -16.14
CA LEU A 63 -16.02 16.97 -15.76
C LEU A 63 -16.65 15.60 -15.50
N LEU A 64 -17.82 15.54 -14.87
CA LEU A 64 -18.57 14.28 -14.72
C LEU A 64 -18.90 13.67 -16.09
N ARG A 65 -19.44 14.48 -17.02
CA ARG A 65 -19.72 14.05 -18.39
C ARG A 65 -18.46 13.58 -19.13
N HIS A 66 -17.35 14.28 -18.98
CA HIS A 66 -16.06 13.89 -19.56
C HIS A 66 -15.61 12.50 -19.06
N HIS A 67 -15.93 12.16 -17.82
CA HIS A 67 -15.64 10.85 -17.22
C HIS A 67 -16.77 9.81 -17.40
N GLY A 68 -17.80 10.10 -18.21
CA GLY A 68 -18.93 9.20 -18.46
C GLY A 68 -19.84 8.98 -17.24
N LEU A 69 -19.88 9.95 -16.32
CA LEU A 69 -20.70 9.90 -15.11
C LEU A 69 -21.94 10.78 -15.27
N ASP A 70 -23.08 10.29 -14.78
CA ASP A 70 -24.32 11.05 -14.71
C ASP A 70 -24.36 11.98 -13.46
N GLU A 71 -25.46 12.72 -13.31
CA GLU A 71 -25.63 13.69 -12.24
C GLU A 71 -25.92 13.07 -10.86
N SER A 72 -26.01 11.74 -10.74
CA SER A 72 -25.99 11.04 -9.45
C SER A 72 -24.59 10.95 -8.85
N TRP A 73 -23.54 11.23 -9.63
CA TRP A 73 -22.15 11.19 -9.17
C TRP A 73 -21.63 12.56 -8.73
N ARG A 74 -20.63 12.54 -7.85
CA ARG A 74 -19.84 13.70 -7.43
C ARG A 74 -18.36 13.36 -7.51
N LEU A 75 -17.54 14.39 -7.66
CA LEU A 75 -16.09 14.30 -7.53
C LEU A 75 -15.77 14.89 -6.16
N ALA A 76 -15.25 14.07 -5.25
CA ALA A 76 -15.02 14.46 -3.86
C ALA A 76 -14.08 15.66 -3.74
N CYS A 77 -13.10 15.77 -4.64
CA CYS A 77 -12.19 16.92 -4.64
C CYS A 77 -12.85 18.25 -5.02
N MET A 78 -14.02 18.23 -5.65
CA MET A 78 -14.78 19.42 -6.05
C MET A 78 -16.02 19.65 -5.17
N SER A 79 -16.22 18.81 -4.15
CA SER A 79 -17.45 18.80 -3.36
C SER A 79 -17.21 19.35 -1.96
N ARG A 80 -18.18 20.11 -1.44
CA ARG A 80 -18.22 20.60 -0.06
C ARG A 80 -19.50 20.16 0.61
N ILE A 81 -19.45 19.93 1.92
CA ILE A 81 -20.59 19.48 2.72
C ILE A 81 -21.40 20.69 3.19
N THR A 82 -22.62 20.82 2.67
CA THR A 82 -23.55 21.90 3.03
C THR A 82 -24.91 21.38 3.51
N ALA A 83 -25.08 20.07 3.56
CA ALA A 83 -26.27 19.37 4.05
C ALA A 83 -25.89 17.96 4.51
N ASP A 84 -26.81 17.28 5.20
CA ASP A 84 -26.68 15.86 5.50
C ASP A 84 -26.68 15.05 4.19
N VAL A 85 -25.73 14.13 4.04
CA VAL A 85 -25.55 13.34 2.81
C VAL A 85 -25.26 11.88 3.10
N VAL A 86 -25.74 11.03 2.22
CA VAL A 86 -25.38 9.60 2.15
C VAL A 86 -24.71 9.36 0.81
N LEU A 87 -23.50 8.81 0.84
CA LEU A 87 -22.65 8.63 -0.31
C LEU A 87 -22.28 7.15 -0.47
N GLU A 88 -22.43 6.62 -1.67
CA GLU A 88 -21.90 5.32 -2.07
C GLU A 88 -20.42 5.50 -2.44
N VAL A 89 -19.55 4.85 -1.68
CA VAL A 89 -18.10 4.87 -1.92
C VAL A 89 -17.68 3.51 -2.47
N HIS A 90 -17.23 3.50 -3.73
CA HIS A 90 -16.83 2.27 -4.42
C HIS A 90 -15.34 1.93 -4.19
N GLN A 91 -14.62 2.77 -3.45
CA GLN A 91 -13.25 2.49 -3.02
C GLN A 91 -13.28 1.87 -1.62
N TYR A 92 -13.67 0.61 -1.55
CA TYR A 92 -13.38 -0.26 -0.42
C TYR A 92 -13.11 -1.69 -0.89
N GLU A 93 -11.83 -1.97 -1.12
CA GLU A 93 -11.23 -3.26 -0.78
C GLU A 93 -9.88 -2.97 -0.13
N THR A 94 -9.90 -2.49 1.10
CA THR A 94 -8.75 -2.71 1.99
C THR A 94 -9.30 -3.09 3.34
N PHE A 95 -9.69 -4.36 3.41
CA PHE A 95 -9.82 -5.08 4.66
C PHE A 95 -8.46 -5.03 5.38
N VAL A 96 -8.31 -4.12 6.33
CA VAL A 96 -7.35 -4.32 7.42
C VAL A 96 -7.96 -5.40 8.32
N LEU A 97 -7.81 -6.66 7.93
CA LEU A 97 -8.17 -7.80 8.76
C LEU A 97 -7.00 -8.08 9.72
N ALA A 98 -7.11 -7.52 10.92
CA ALA A 98 -6.68 -8.24 12.11
C ALA A 98 -7.76 -9.30 12.39
N ASP A 99 -7.78 -10.39 11.61
CA ASP A 99 -8.71 -11.50 11.85
C ASP A 99 -7.94 -12.82 11.82
N HIS A 100 -8.30 -13.69 12.76
CA HIS A 100 -7.68 -14.96 13.10
C HIS A 100 -8.02 -16.05 12.07
N SER A 101 -7.94 -15.75 10.77
CA SER A 101 -8.17 -16.74 9.72
C SER A 101 -7.07 -17.81 9.78
N SER A 102 -7.45 -19.03 10.15
CA SER A 102 -6.56 -20.19 10.17
C SER A 102 -6.12 -20.53 8.74
N PHE A 103 -4.88 -20.21 8.40
CA PHE A 103 -4.25 -20.71 7.18
C PHE A 103 -4.03 -22.22 7.29
N ALA A 104 -4.16 -22.92 6.16
CA ALA A 104 -3.65 -24.28 6.04
C ALA A 104 -2.11 -24.20 6.01
N ILE A 105 -1.50 -24.12 7.18
CA ILE A 105 -0.05 -24.13 7.36
C ILE A 105 0.37 -25.60 7.21
N THR A 106 1.31 -25.90 6.32
CA THR A 106 2.12 -27.11 6.46
C THR A 106 3.15 -26.80 7.53
N PRO A 107 3.01 -27.32 8.78
CA PRO A 107 3.90 -26.93 9.86
C PRO A 107 5.34 -27.29 9.49
N ARG A 108 6.26 -26.36 9.75
CA ARG A 108 7.70 -26.55 9.53
C ARG A 108 8.45 -26.10 10.77
N GLU A 109 9.54 -26.77 11.10
CA GLU A 109 10.40 -26.31 12.17
C GLU A 109 11.12 -25.02 11.80
N GLY A 110 11.22 -24.10 12.76
CA GLY A 110 11.94 -22.84 12.61
C GLY A 110 11.01 -21.64 12.45
N HIS A 111 11.61 -20.52 12.09
CA HIS A 111 10.97 -19.21 12.00
C HIS A 111 11.14 -18.63 10.61
N GLY A 112 10.13 -17.87 10.18
CA GLY A 112 10.17 -17.05 8.99
C GLY A 112 10.07 -15.57 9.35
N ILE A 113 10.53 -14.70 8.47
CA ILE A 113 10.21 -13.27 8.56
C ILE A 113 9.43 -12.86 7.31
N ALA A 114 8.27 -12.24 7.52
CA ALA A 114 7.52 -11.57 6.47
C ALA A 114 7.77 -10.07 6.57
N ILE A 115 8.10 -9.43 5.46
CA ILE A 115 8.41 -8.00 5.40
C ILE A 115 7.52 -7.32 4.37
N ASP A 116 6.75 -6.33 4.81
CA ASP A 116 6.07 -5.39 3.93
C ASP A 116 6.95 -4.15 3.72
N VAL A 117 7.38 -3.96 2.48
CA VAL A 117 8.23 -2.87 2.03
C VAL A 117 7.36 -1.76 1.47
N GLY A 118 6.75 -1.00 2.38
CA GLY A 118 5.93 0.15 2.03
C GLY A 118 6.76 1.37 1.62
N THR A 119 6.09 2.33 0.98
CA THR A 119 6.74 3.58 0.57
C THR A 119 7.09 4.44 1.78
N THR A 120 6.20 4.55 2.77
CA THR A 120 6.43 5.36 3.98
C THR A 120 6.90 4.51 5.16
N THR A 121 6.29 3.34 5.33
CA THR A 121 6.48 2.48 6.50
C THR A 121 6.99 1.12 6.05
N LEU A 122 7.94 0.58 6.82
CA LEU A 122 8.46 -0.77 6.70
C LEU A 122 7.94 -1.56 7.89
N VAL A 123 7.44 -2.76 7.65
CA VAL A 123 6.95 -3.67 8.70
C VAL A 123 7.59 -5.03 8.52
N ALA A 124 8.23 -5.55 9.56
CA ALA A 124 8.78 -6.90 9.58
C ALA A 124 8.16 -7.68 10.74
N GLN A 125 7.66 -8.87 10.44
CA GLN A 125 7.07 -9.77 11.42
C GLN A 125 7.84 -11.08 11.42
N MET A 126 8.25 -11.54 12.59
CA MET A 126 8.79 -12.88 12.78
C MET A 126 7.65 -13.84 13.10
N ILE A 127 7.59 -14.95 12.39
CA ILE A 127 6.53 -15.96 12.50
C ILE A 127 7.16 -17.29 12.87
N ASP A 128 6.59 -17.96 13.88
CA ASP A 128 6.85 -19.37 14.14
C ASP A 128 6.14 -20.21 13.06
N LEU A 129 6.90 -20.96 12.27
CA LEU A 129 6.37 -21.70 11.12
C LEU A 129 5.67 -23.01 11.52
N SER A 130 5.82 -23.43 12.77
CA SER A 130 5.11 -24.60 13.30
C SER A 130 3.69 -24.24 13.73
N THR A 131 3.50 -23.03 14.26
CA THR A 131 2.21 -22.56 14.81
C THR A 131 1.53 -21.50 13.97
N GLY A 132 2.27 -20.78 13.12
CA GLY A 132 1.78 -19.62 12.37
C GLY A 132 1.70 -18.33 13.17
N HIS A 133 2.08 -18.34 14.45
CA HIS A 133 1.96 -17.16 15.29
C HIS A 133 3.08 -16.15 15.02
N VAL A 134 2.71 -14.87 15.00
CA VAL A 134 3.66 -13.77 15.01
C VAL A 134 4.27 -13.68 16.41
N VAL A 135 5.58 -13.88 16.49
CA VAL A 135 6.33 -13.90 17.76
C VAL A 135 7.01 -12.58 18.08
N ALA A 136 7.32 -11.76 17.06
CA ALA A 136 7.92 -10.44 17.22
C ALA A 136 7.60 -9.55 16.00
N VAL A 137 7.59 -8.23 16.21
CA VAL A 137 7.29 -7.24 15.16
C VAL A 137 8.27 -6.07 15.27
N GLN A 138 8.79 -5.62 14.13
CA GLN A 138 9.58 -4.40 14.01
C GLN A 138 8.95 -3.50 12.96
N THR A 139 8.89 -2.20 13.24
CA THR A 139 8.39 -1.19 12.31
C THR A 139 9.39 -0.06 12.19
N ALA A 140 9.56 0.50 11.00
CA ALA A 140 10.42 1.66 10.78
C ALA A 140 9.87 2.56 9.68
N LEU A 141 10.31 3.82 9.67
CA LEU A 141 10.13 4.68 8.50
C LEU A 141 11.06 4.23 7.38
N ASN A 142 10.59 4.33 6.14
CA ASN A 142 11.40 4.04 4.98
C ASN A 142 12.45 5.15 4.77
N PRO A 143 13.76 4.86 4.90
CA PRO A 143 14.82 5.87 4.84
C PRO A 143 14.95 6.54 3.47
N GLN A 144 14.38 5.92 2.43
CA GLN A 144 14.32 6.49 1.09
C GLN A 144 13.49 7.79 1.04
N ALA A 145 12.71 8.10 2.08
CA ALA A 145 12.06 9.39 2.25
C ALA A 145 13.04 10.58 2.16
N SER A 146 14.31 10.39 2.55
CA SER A 146 15.37 11.39 2.40
C SER A 146 15.71 11.73 0.94
N CYS A 147 15.40 10.84 0.00
CA CYS A 147 15.66 11.00 -1.43
C CYS A 147 14.39 11.33 -2.24
N GLY A 148 13.21 11.30 -1.60
CA GLY A 148 11.93 11.54 -2.24
C GLY A 148 10.76 11.19 -1.32
N ALA A 149 9.83 12.14 -1.15
CA ALA A 149 8.66 11.98 -0.30
C ALA A 149 7.63 10.97 -0.85
N ASP A 150 7.66 10.73 -2.17
CA ASP A 150 6.74 9.84 -2.87
C ASP A 150 7.48 8.92 -3.86
N ILE A 151 6.72 8.04 -4.52
CA ILE A 151 7.25 7.08 -5.49
C ILE A 151 7.93 7.77 -6.69
N MET A 152 7.32 8.82 -7.24
CA MET A 152 7.81 9.47 -8.47
C MET A 152 9.09 10.24 -8.23
N SER A 153 9.17 10.95 -7.11
CA SER A 153 10.38 11.63 -6.65
C SER A 153 11.52 10.65 -6.39
N ARG A 154 11.24 9.46 -5.85
CA ARG A 154 12.24 8.39 -5.70
C ARG A 154 12.69 7.80 -7.03
N ILE A 155 11.78 7.59 -7.99
CA ILE A 155 12.14 7.15 -9.35
C ILE A 155 13.06 8.19 -10.00
N SER A 156 12.68 9.47 -9.94
CA SER A 156 13.50 10.57 -10.47
C SER A 156 14.88 10.62 -9.81
N TRP A 157 14.95 10.39 -8.49
CA TRP A 157 16.22 10.31 -7.78
C TRP A 157 17.05 9.11 -8.21
N ALA A 158 16.43 7.93 -8.35
CA ALA A 158 17.09 6.70 -8.76
C ALA A 158 17.73 6.79 -10.15
N MET A 159 17.11 7.56 -11.06
CA MET A 159 17.61 7.78 -12.42
C MET A 159 18.85 8.71 -12.49
N ARG A 160 19.23 9.37 -11.38
CA ARG A 160 20.48 10.13 -11.32
C ARG A 160 21.69 9.18 -11.28
N PRO A 161 22.88 9.62 -11.72
CA PRO A 161 24.09 8.81 -11.59
C PRO A 161 24.30 8.32 -10.14
N GLY A 162 24.32 7.00 -9.94
CA GLY A 162 24.44 6.38 -8.61
C GLY A 162 23.20 6.44 -7.71
N GLY A 163 22.08 6.99 -8.19
CA GLY A 163 20.85 7.15 -7.41
C GLY A 163 20.21 5.81 -7.03
N LEU A 164 20.10 4.88 -8.00
CA LEU A 164 19.51 3.56 -7.79
C LEU A 164 20.29 2.74 -6.76
N SER A 165 21.62 2.69 -6.88
CA SER A 165 22.47 1.95 -5.93
C SER A 165 22.39 2.54 -4.53
N HIS A 166 22.31 3.87 -4.41
CA HIS A 166 22.11 4.55 -3.13
C HIS A 166 20.77 4.18 -2.47
N LEU A 167 19.66 4.32 -3.21
CA LEU A 167 18.32 3.97 -2.73
C LEU A 167 18.18 2.49 -2.37
N SER A 168 18.81 1.61 -3.14
CA SER A 168 18.85 0.16 -2.89
C SER A 168 19.63 -0.16 -1.61
N SER A 169 20.79 0.48 -1.42
CA SER A 169 21.60 0.33 -0.21
C SER A 169 20.85 0.80 1.04
N LEU A 170 20.20 1.97 0.99
CA LEU A 170 19.41 2.50 2.10
C LEU A 170 18.32 1.52 2.56
N ILE A 171 17.54 0.97 1.62
CA ILE A 171 16.45 0.05 1.99
C ILE A 171 16.99 -1.29 2.48
N ARG A 172 18.03 -1.84 1.83
CA ARG A 172 18.65 -3.11 2.26
C ARG A 172 19.26 -3.01 3.65
N GLN A 173 19.93 -1.89 3.95
CA GLN A 173 20.51 -1.64 5.27
C GLN A 173 19.42 -1.55 6.33
N GLN A 174 18.35 -0.79 6.08
CA GLN A 174 17.28 -0.64 7.06
C GLN A 174 16.55 -1.95 7.34
N LEU A 175 16.27 -2.75 6.30
CA LEU A 175 15.66 -4.07 6.48
C LEU A 175 16.59 -5.03 7.24
N GLY A 176 17.90 -5.00 6.95
CA GLY A 176 18.90 -5.75 7.73
C GLY A 176 18.90 -5.37 9.22
N ASN A 177 18.81 -4.08 9.53
CA ASN A 177 18.70 -3.59 10.92
C ASN A 177 17.42 -4.09 11.61
N MET A 178 16.28 -4.07 10.91
CA MET A 178 15.01 -4.58 11.46
C MET A 178 15.08 -6.09 11.73
N ILE A 179 15.67 -6.87 10.82
CA ILE A 179 15.89 -8.31 11.00
C ILE A 179 16.77 -8.59 12.22
N ALA A 180 17.89 -7.87 12.35
CA ALA A 180 18.77 -7.99 13.52
C ALA A 180 18.04 -7.61 14.83
N GLY A 181 17.16 -6.60 14.78
CA GLY A 181 16.29 -6.23 15.90
C GLY A 181 15.37 -7.37 16.33
N LEU A 182 14.70 -8.02 15.38
CA LEU A 182 13.84 -9.18 15.64
C LEU A 182 14.62 -10.34 16.27
N GLN A 183 15.80 -10.66 15.71
CA GLN A 183 16.65 -11.74 16.24
C GLN A 183 17.17 -11.45 17.66
N LYS A 184 17.42 -10.17 17.97
CA LYS A 184 17.82 -9.75 19.31
C LYS A 184 16.66 -9.86 20.32
N GLU A 185 15.44 -9.55 19.89
CA GLU A 185 14.23 -9.69 20.72
C GLU A 185 13.88 -11.16 20.99
N LYS A 186 14.12 -12.04 20.01
CA LYS A 186 13.91 -13.48 20.10
C LYS A 186 15.21 -14.25 19.86
N PRO A 187 16.15 -14.24 20.83
CA PRO A 187 17.40 -14.96 20.69
C PRO A 187 17.15 -16.47 20.63
N GLY A 188 17.96 -17.18 19.85
CA GLY A 188 17.85 -18.64 19.69
C GLY A 188 16.79 -19.11 18.69
N THR A 189 16.04 -18.21 18.05
CA THR A 189 15.15 -18.60 16.95
C THR A 189 15.95 -19.09 15.74
N LYS A 190 15.57 -20.26 15.22
CA LYS A 190 16.11 -20.78 13.96
C LYS A 190 15.40 -20.12 12.77
N LEU A 191 15.94 -19.02 12.26
CA LEU A 191 15.44 -18.38 11.04
C LEU A 191 15.78 -19.24 9.81
N ILE A 192 14.80 -19.54 8.96
CA ILE A 192 15.02 -20.35 7.75
C ILE A 192 14.60 -19.64 6.45
N ARG A 193 13.75 -18.60 6.56
CA ARG A 193 13.23 -17.91 5.39
C ARG A 193 12.84 -16.47 5.67
N ILE A 194 13.10 -15.60 4.70
CA ILE A 194 12.62 -14.22 4.65
C ILE A 194 11.84 -14.04 3.36
N VAL A 195 10.61 -13.53 3.46
CA VAL A 195 9.77 -13.18 2.33
C VAL A 195 9.45 -11.69 2.40
N MET A 196 9.80 -10.96 1.35
CA MET A 196 9.47 -9.55 1.19
C MET A 196 8.35 -9.38 0.17
N VAL A 197 7.47 -8.42 0.47
CA VAL A 197 6.42 -7.96 -0.42
C VAL A 197 6.44 -6.44 -0.50
N GLY A 198 5.85 -5.89 -1.55
CA GLY A 198 5.72 -4.45 -1.72
C GLY A 198 5.31 -4.09 -3.14
N ASN A 199 5.01 -2.82 -3.35
CA ASN A 199 4.71 -2.30 -4.68
C ASN A 199 5.90 -2.46 -5.66
N THR A 200 5.58 -2.40 -6.96
CA THR A 200 6.53 -2.62 -8.06
C THR A 200 7.77 -1.75 -7.95
N VAL A 201 7.64 -0.50 -7.52
CA VAL A 201 8.78 0.41 -7.39
C VAL A 201 9.66 0.01 -6.20
N MET A 202 9.07 -0.33 -5.06
CA MET A 202 9.83 -0.82 -3.90
C MET A 202 10.56 -2.13 -4.21
N HIS A 203 9.92 -3.04 -4.95
CA HIS A 203 10.57 -4.23 -5.49
C HIS A 203 11.80 -3.87 -6.35
N HIS A 204 11.66 -2.96 -7.31
CA HIS A 204 12.76 -2.60 -8.21
C HIS A 204 13.90 -1.90 -7.47
N LEU A 205 13.59 -0.96 -6.57
CA LEU A 205 14.59 -0.28 -5.76
C LEU A 205 15.33 -1.26 -4.86
N PHE A 206 14.64 -2.18 -4.19
CA PHE A 206 15.29 -3.20 -3.39
C PHE A 206 16.17 -4.12 -4.25
N CYS A 207 15.66 -4.58 -5.40
CA CYS A 207 16.37 -5.50 -6.27
C CYS A 207 17.52 -4.85 -7.05
N GLY A 208 17.60 -3.51 -7.08
CA GLY A 208 18.58 -2.79 -7.89
C GLY A 208 18.28 -2.87 -9.38
N LEU A 209 17.00 -2.97 -9.75
CA LEU A 209 16.54 -3.07 -11.14
C LEU A 209 16.25 -1.69 -11.72
N ASP A 210 16.33 -1.57 -13.05
CA ASP A 210 16.03 -0.33 -13.76
C ASP A 210 14.58 0.10 -13.50
N VAL A 211 14.42 1.30 -12.95
CA VAL A 211 13.11 1.91 -12.65
C VAL A 211 12.63 2.85 -13.76
N THR A 212 13.46 3.11 -14.79
CA THR A 212 13.11 4.00 -15.90
C THR A 212 11.76 3.65 -16.55
N PRO A 213 11.43 2.36 -16.80
CA PRO A 213 10.15 2.01 -17.41
C PRO A 213 8.93 2.31 -16.53
N LEU A 214 9.13 2.51 -15.22
CA LEU A 214 8.10 2.87 -14.25
C LEU A 214 7.91 4.40 -14.13
N SER A 215 8.73 5.20 -14.82
CA SER A 215 8.67 6.66 -14.78
C SER A 215 7.67 7.28 -15.76
N ALA A 216 7.30 6.55 -16.81
CA ALA A 216 6.48 7.06 -17.90
C ALA A 216 5.53 5.99 -18.45
N TYR A 217 4.43 6.44 -19.05
CA TYR A 217 3.47 5.57 -19.72
C TYR A 217 4.17 4.72 -20.80
N PRO A 218 3.93 3.40 -20.88
CA PRO A 218 2.81 2.68 -20.26
C PRO A 218 3.09 2.08 -18.87
N PHE A 219 4.17 2.48 -18.20
CA PHE A 219 4.57 1.99 -16.86
C PHE A 219 4.84 0.48 -16.82
N HIS A 220 5.33 -0.10 -17.92
CA HIS A 220 5.59 -1.54 -18.00
C HIS A 220 7.05 -1.85 -17.74
N THR A 221 7.28 -2.80 -16.83
CA THR A 221 8.58 -3.41 -16.59
C THR A 221 8.56 -4.88 -17.05
N PRO A 222 9.63 -5.37 -17.69
CA PRO A 222 9.75 -6.80 -18.01
C PRO A 222 10.06 -7.65 -16.77
N PHE A 223 10.39 -7.04 -15.63
CA PHE A 223 10.81 -7.73 -14.41
C PHE A 223 9.64 -7.95 -13.45
N LEU A 224 8.87 -9.01 -13.72
CA LEU A 224 7.67 -9.41 -12.96
C LEU A 224 7.84 -10.75 -12.24
N GLU A 225 9.09 -11.18 -12.02
CA GLU A 225 9.40 -12.47 -11.39
C GLU A 225 9.88 -12.29 -9.95
N ALA A 226 9.70 -13.33 -9.13
CA ALA A 226 10.27 -13.37 -7.79
C ALA A 226 11.81 -13.28 -7.90
N ARG A 227 12.41 -12.44 -7.05
CA ARG A 227 13.86 -12.31 -6.97
C ARG A 227 14.36 -12.98 -5.71
N TYR A 228 15.33 -13.86 -5.87
CA TYR A 228 15.97 -14.59 -4.78
C TYR A 228 17.34 -13.98 -4.51
N PHE A 229 17.72 -13.98 -3.23
CA PHE A 229 18.97 -13.38 -2.77
C PHE A 229 19.66 -14.31 -1.78
N SER A 230 20.98 -14.25 -1.75
CA SER A 230 21.76 -14.80 -0.64
C SER A 230 21.98 -13.73 0.46
N PRO A 231 22.21 -14.14 1.72
CA PRO A 231 22.61 -13.21 2.77
C PRO A 231 23.84 -12.36 2.40
N GLY A 232 24.84 -12.99 1.76
CA GLY A 232 26.05 -12.31 1.31
C GLY A 232 25.79 -11.21 0.29
N GLU A 233 24.88 -11.42 -0.67
CA GLU A 233 24.49 -10.39 -1.66
C GLU A 233 23.83 -9.17 -1.03
N LEU A 234 23.15 -9.36 0.10
CA LEU A 234 22.47 -8.29 0.84
C LEU A 234 23.32 -7.71 1.96
N ALA A 235 24.51 -8.26 2.20
CA ALA A 235 25.36 -7.96 3.36
C ALA A 235 24.60 -8.09 4.70
N TRP A 236 23.69 -9.06 4.78
CA TRP A 236 22.96 -9.37 6.01
C TRP A 236 23.71 -10.45 6.80
N PRO A 237 23.95 -10.27 8.11
CA PRO A 237 24.69 -11.22 8.93
C PRO A 237 23.82 -12.42 9.32
N LEU A 238 23.43 -13.21 8.32
CA LEU A 238 22.59 -14.39 8.45
C LEU A 238 23.32 -15.63 7.92
N PRO A 239 22.96 -16.84 8.39
CA PRO A 239 23.46 -18.08 7.79
C PRO A 239 23.07 -18.21 6.32
N ASP A 240 23.96 -18.77 5.50
CA ASP A 240 23.77 -18.90 4.04
C ASP A 240 22.56 -19.79 3.66
N GLU A 241 22.09 -20.64 4.58
CA GLU A 241 20.93 -21.50 4.38
C GLU A 241 19.59 -20.74 4.45
N VAL A 242 19.60 -19.49 4.92
CA VAL A 242 18.39 -18.66 4.98
C VAL A 242 17.97 -18.27 3.57
N SER A 243 16.82 -18.78 3.14
CA SER A 243 16.24 -18.41 1.85
C SER A 243 15.64 -17.00 1.92
N ILE A 244 16.02 -16.12 0.99
CA ILE A 244 15.52 -14.73 0.94
C ILE A 244 14.90 -14.49 -0.42
N CYS A 245 13.64 -14.05 -0.45
CA CYS A 245 13.00 -13.68 -1.71
C CYS A 245 12.15 -12.43 -1.58
N PHE A 246 12.14 -11.62 -2.65
CA PHE A 246 11.16 -10.56 -2.87
C PHE A 246 10.13 -11.07 -3.89
N MET A 247 8.87 -11.12 -3.48
CA MET A 247 7.78 -11.60 -4.32
C MET A 247 7.45 -10.61 -5.44
N PRO A 248 7.07 -11.11 -6.64
CA PRO A 248 6.82 -10.26 -7.79
C PRO A 248 5.60 -9.37 -7.59
N ALA A 249 5.63 -8.19 -8.20
CA ALA A 249 4.42 -7.42 -8.43
C ALA A 249 3.59 -8.14 -9.51
N ILE A 250 2.30 -8.38 -9.25
CA ILE A 250 1.40 -9.09 -10.19
C ILE A 250 0.84 -8.15 -11.28
N GLY A 251 1.26 -6.88 -11.28
CA GLY A 251 1.06 -5.94 -12.38
C GLY A 251 1.85 -4.64 -12.18
N SER A 252 1.78 -3.73 -13.16
CA SER A 252 2.53 -2.45 -13.15
C SER A 252 2.31 -1.58 -11.91
N PHE A 253 1.15 -1.71 -11.24
CA PHE A 253 0.78 -0.94 -10.04
C PHE A 253 0.24 -1.80 -8.88
N VAL A 254 0.19 -3.13 -9.03
CA VAL A 254 -0.29 -4.05 -7.98
C VAL A 254 0.92 -4.80 -7.45
N GLY A 255 1.39 -4.40 -6.27
CA GLY A 255 2.51 -5.05 -5.61
C GLY A 255 2.17 -6.44 -5.10
N SER A 256 3.21 -7.15 -4.68
CA SER A 256 3.05 -8.41 -3.95
C SER A 256 2.40 -8.22 -2.59
N ASP A 257 2.36 -6.99 -2.07
CA ASP A 257 1.66 -6.57 -0.84
C ASP A 257 0.14 -6.78 -0.95
N ILE A 258 -0.46 -6.36 -2.06
CA ILE A 258 -1.89 -6.55 -2.33
C ILE A 258 -2.21 -8.04 -2.50
N LEU A 259 -1.37 -8.80 -3.21
CA LEU A 259 -1.56 -10.25 -3.33
C LEU A 259 -1.42 -10.95 -1.99
N ALA A 260 -0.42 -10.60 -1.19
CA ALA A 260 -0.25 -11.14 0.15
C ALA A 260 -1.46 -10.82 1.02
N GLY A 261 -2.04 -9.63 0.90
CA GLY A 261 -3.33 -9.29 1.51
C GLY A 261 -4.51 -10.13 1.00
N ILE A 262 -4.61 -10.39 -0.30
CA ILE A 262 -5.66 -11.24 -0.92
C ILE A 262 -5.51 -12.72 -0.49
N MET A 263 -4.27 -13.22 -0.44
CA MET A 263 -3.97 -14.57 0.05
C MET A 263 -4.24 -14.66 1.55
N ALA A 264 -3.86 -13.64 2.31
CA ALA A 264 -4.07 -13.57 3.74
C ALA A 264 -5.56 -13.54 4.10
N SER A 265 -6.34 -12.74 3.37
CA SER A 265 -7.79 -12.62 3.55
C SER A 265 -8.58 -13.81 3.00
N GLY A 266 -7.95 -14.71 2.23
CA GLY A 266 -8.64 -15.82 1.59
C GLY A 266 -9.61 -15.40 0.49
N MET A 267 -9.58 -14.15 0.03
CA MET A 267 -10.50 -13.61 -0.98
C MET A 267 -10.49 -14.41 -2.30
N TYR A 268 -9.37 -15.05 -2.63
CA TYR A 268 -9.26 -15.94 -3.80
C TYR A 268 -10.06 -17.25 -3.68
N LYS A 269 -10.56 -17.59 -2.48
CA LYS A 269 -11.38 -18.79 -2.23
C LYS A 269 -12.89 -18.52 -2.28
N SER A 270 -13.30 -17.27 -2.38
CA SER A 270 -14.70 -16.92 -2.58
C SER A 270 -15.13 -17.35 -3.98
N PRO A 271 -16.11 -18.26 -4.14
CA PRO A 271 -16.66 -18.57 -5.45
C PRO A 271 -17.30 -17.30 -6.01
N SER A 272 -17.01 -17.00 -7.27
CA SER A 272 -17.74 -16.02 -8.09
C SER A 272 -19.22 -16.38 -8.20
#